data_AF-A0A8B6LS70-F1
#
_entry.id   AF-A0A8B6LS70-F1
#
_cell.length_a   1.000
_cell.length_b   1.000
_cell.length_c   1.000
_cell.angle_alpha   90.00
_cell.angle_beta   90.00
_cell.angle_gamma   90.00
#
_symmetry.space_group_name_H-M   'P 1'
#
loop_
_entity.id
_entity.type
_entity.pdbx_description
1 polymer ?
#
loop_
_entity_poly.entity_id
_entity_poly.type
_entity_poly.pdbx_seq_one_letter_code
_entity_poly.pdbx_strand_id
1 'polypeptide(L)'
;MADPDHGPAHTPKPNSDSTANPFDRRPKLAASLAARVIANVDALNQILHAITCANQLVTVARQFRDAANPISPNDLNALFNVLNSEFKRRLRIAEAAVAAMPKAPTTPKAS
;
A
#
# COMPACT_ATOMS: atom_id res chain seq x y z
N MET A 1 -35.77 29.12 -56.99
CA MET A 1 -35.15 27.90 -56.42
C MET A 1 -33.68 28.20 -56.28
N ALA A 2 -33.17 28.30 -55.06
CA ALA A 2 -31.77 28.62 -54.77
C ALA A 2 -31.15 27.41 -54.06
N ASP A 3 -30.05 26.90 -54.61
CA ASP A 3 -29.24 25.84 -54.02
C ASP A 3 -28.50 26.38 -52.78
N PRO A 4 -28.46 25.63 -51.66
CA PRO A 4 -27.56 25.95 -50.57
C PRO A 4 -26.18 25.31 -50.83
N ASP A 5 -25.19 26.19 -50.98
CA ASP A 5 -23.76 25.94 -50.90
C ASP A 5 -23.43 25.10 -49.64
N HIS A 6 -22.75 23.97 -49.82
CA HIS A 6 -22.24 23.11 -48.75
C HIS A 6 -20.73 23.09 -48.83
N GLY A 7 -20.10 24.08 -48.16
CA GLY A 7 -18.66 24.09 -47.93
C GLY A 7 -18.21 22.86 -47.13
N PRO A 8 -17.00 22.32 -47.37
CA PRO A 8 -16.55 21.10 -46.72
C PRO A 8 -16.33 21.31 -45.22
N ALA A 9 -16.92 20.42 -44.43
CA ALA A 9 -16.75 20.34 -43.00
C ALA A 9 -15.27 20.19 -42.62
N HIS A 10 -14.73 21.17 -41.92
CA HIS A 10 -13.45 21.04 -41.22
C HIS A 10 -13.58 19.99 -40.12
N THR A 11 -13.17 18.75 -40.39
CA THR A 11 -12.91 17.76 -39.34
C THR A 11 -11.64 18.15 -38.58
N PRO A 12 -11.68 18.28 -37.24
CA PRO A 12 -10.47 18.45 -36.45
C PRO A 12 -9.53 17.26 -36.69
N LYS A 13 -8.28 17.52 -37.06
CA LYS A 13 -7.24 16.49 -37.09
C LYS A 13 -7.15 15.87 -35.68
N PRO A 14 -7.14 14.53 -35.54
CA PRO A 14 -6.77 13.91 -34.28
C PRO A 14 -5.35 14.34 -33.96
N ASN A 15 -5.19 15.11 -32.86
CA ASN A 15 -3.87 15.49 -32.38
C ASN A 15 -3.09 14.21 -32.11
N SER A 16 -1.94 14.15 -32.76
CA SER A 16 -0.93 13.11 -32.68
C SER A 16 -0.79 12.57 -31.27
N ASP A 17 -1.06 11.27 -31.15
CA ASP A 17 -0.13 10.34 -30.54
C ASP A 17 0.71 10.92 -29.40
N SER A 18 0.09 10.99 -28.22
CA SER A 18 0.85 10.80 -26.98
C SER A 18 1.30 9.34 -26.96
N THR A 19 2.31 9.01 -27.78
CA THR A 19 3.02 7.74 -27.68
C THR A 19 3.78 7.77 -26.36
N ALA A 20 3.11 7.31 -25.30
CA ALA A 20 3.77 6.91 -24.07
C ALA A 20 4.93 6.00 -24.47
N ASN A 21 6.17 6.47 -24.25
CA ASN A 21 7.36 5.72 -24.64
C ASN A 21 7.28 4.33 -23.97
N PRO A 22 7.23 3.23 -24.73
CA PRO A 22 7.08 1.88 -24.15
C PRO A 22 8.30 1.48 -23.29
N PHE A 23 9.40 2.23 -23.41
CA PHE A 23 10.60 2.11 -22.58
C PHE A 23 10.55 2.98 -21.32
N ASP A 24 9.52 3.81 -21.11
CA ASP A 24 9.35 4.52 -19.85
C ASP A 24 9.02 3.51 -18.74
N ARG A 25 10.05 3.13 -17.98
CA ARG A 25 9.93 2.17 -16.87
C ARG A 25 9.36 2.82 -15.61
N ARG A 26 9.24 4.16 -15.55
CA ARG A 26 8.79 4.89 -14.36
C ARG A 26 7.38 4.49 -13.91
N PRO A 27 6.37 4.33 -14.80
CA PRO A 27 5.03 3.89 -14.41
C PRO A 27 5.03 2.46 -13.84
N LYS A 28 5.83 1.55 -14.43
CA LYS A 28 5.95 0.16 -13.97
C LYS A 28 6.63 0.07 -12.60
N LEU A 29 7.69 0.85 -12.38
CA LEU A 29 8.37 0.94 -11.09
C LEU A 29 7.48 1.57 -10.00
N ALA A 30 6.77 2.65 -10.32
CA ALA A 30 5.85 3.29 -9.39
C ALA A 30 4.69 2.35 -8.99
N ALA A 31 4.09 1.64 -9.95
CA ALA A 31 3.05 0.64 -9.68
C ALA A 31 3.59 -0.52 -8.81
N SER A 32 4.81 -0.99 -9.08
CA SER A 32 5.46 -2.02 -8.26
C SER A 32 5.73 -1.56 -6.83
N LEU A 33 6.18 -0.32 -6.63
CA LEU A 33 6.39 0.25 -5.30
C LEU A 33 5.06 0.43 -4.55
N ALA A 34 4.01 0.89 -5.23
CA ALA A 34 2.68 1.04 -4.65
C ALA A 34 2.11 -0.30 -4.17
N ALA A 35 2.18 -1.35 -5.00
CA ALA A 35 1.77 -2.69 -4.62
C ALA A 35 2.56 -3.20 -3.40
N ARG A 36 3.86 -2.89 -3.32
CA ARG A 36 4.71 -3.27 -2.18
C ARG A 36 4.34 -2.53 -0.90
N VAL A 37 3.97 -1.25 -0.98
CA VAL A 37 3.47 -0.49 0.17
C VAL A 37 2.15 -1.09 0.67
N ILE A 38 1.18 -1.32 -0.22
CA ILE A 38 -0.13 -1.91 0.12
C ILE A 38 0.06 -3.24 0.85
N ALA A 39 0.87 -4.16 0.27
CA ALA A 39 1.11 -5.46 0.87
C ALA A 39 1.75 -5.38 2.28
N ASN A 40 2.59 -4.38 2.55
CA ASN A 40 3.17 -4.20 3.88
C ASN A 40 2.19 -3.52 4.86
N VAL A 41 1.32 -2.62 4.39
CA VAL A 41 0.23 -2.06 5.21
C VAL A 41 -0.74 -3.17 5.64
N ASP A 42 -1.12 -4.05 4.72
CA ASP A 42 -1.98 -5.20 5.04
C ASP A 42 -1.32 -6.13 6.05
N ALA A 43 -0.01 -6.41 5.88
CA ALA A 43 0.75 -7.19 6.85
C ALA A 43 0.82 -6.51 8.23
N LEU A 44 1.01 -5.19 8.29
CA LEU A 44 0.99 -4.43 9.54
C LEU A 44 -0.38 -4.52 10.23
N ASN A 45 -1.47 -4.40 9.48
CA ASN A 45 -2.83 -4.58 10.02
C ASN A 45 -3.03 -5.98 10.59
N GLN A 46 -2.57 -7.03 9.90
CA GLN A 46 -2.63 -8.41 10.41
C GLN A 46 -1.83 -8.59 11.71
N ILE A 47 -0.66 -7.95 11.83
CA ILE A 47 0.15 -7.99 13.05
C ILE A 47 -0.56 -7.27 14.21
N LEU A 48 -1.20 -6.13 13.95
CA LEU A 48 -2.01 -5.44 14.96
C LEU A 48 -3.18 -6.31 15.44
N HIS A 49 -3.87 -7.01 14.53
CA HIS A 49 -4.89 -7.99 14.92
C HIS A 49 -4.31 -9.12 15.76
N ALA A 50 -3.15 -9.66 15.40
CA ALA A 50 -2.48 -10.70 16.18
C ALA A 50 -2.08 -10.23 17.58
N ILE A 51 -1.64 -8.97 17.74
CA ILE A 51 -1.36 -8.36 19.04
C ILE A 51 -2.65 -8.27 19.88
N THR A 52 -3.77 -7.86 19.28
CA THR A 52 -5.07 -7.83 19.96
C THR A 52 -5.48 -9.22 20.42
N CYS A 53 -5.36 -10.25 19.57
CA CYS A 53 -5.63 -11.64 19.94
C CYS A 53 -4.70 -12.13 21.07
N ALA A 54 -3.41 -11.78 21.03
CA ALA A 54 -2.47 -12.10 22.10
C ALA A 54 -2.86 -11.45 23.44
N ASN A 55 -3.33 -10.20 23.43
CA ASN A 55 -3.86 -9.53 24.63
C ASN A 55 -5.12 -10.20 25.19
N GLN A 56 -6.00 -10.70 24.31
CA GLN A 56 -7.17 -11.49 24.72
C GLN A 56 -6.74 -12.83 25.33
N LEU A 57 -5.74 -13.50 24.74
CA LEU A 57 -5.16 -14.72 25.31
C LEU A 57 -4.55 -14.49 26.69
N VAL A 58 -3.88 -13.36 26.93
CA VAL A 58 -3.40 -12.98 28.28
C VAL A 58 -4.58 -12.89 29.26
N THR A 59 -5.68 -12.25 28.84
CA THR A 59 -6.88 -12.07 29.67
C THR A 59 -7.52 -13.41 30.01
N VAL A 60 -7.66 -14.29 29.02
CA VAL A 60 -8.19 -15.66 29.20
C VAL A 60 -7.25 -16.49 30.07
N ALA A 61 -5.94 -16.48 29.81
CA ALA A 61 -4.97 -17.25 30.60
C ALA A 61 -4.98 -16.86 32.09
N ARG A 62 -5.29 -15.60 32.43
CA ARG A 62 -5.47 -15.16 33.82
C ARG A 62 -6.70 -15.80 34.49
N GLN A 63 -7.76 -16.08 33.74
CA GLN A 63 -9.00 -16.69 34.26
C GLN A 63 -8.84 -18.19 34.50
N PHE A 64 -7.98 -18.87 33.74
CA PHE A 64 -7.77 -20.32 33.80
C PHE A 64 -6.44 -20.70 34.48
N ARG A 65 -5.99 -19.90 35.45
CA ARG A 65 -4.67 -20.04 36.10
C ARG A 65 -4.45 -21.41 36.76
N ASP A 66 -5.53 -22.09 37.14
CA ASP A 66 -5.53 -23.41 37.81
C ASP A 66 -5.70 -24.60 36.84
N ALA A 67 -5.84 -24.35 35.53
CA ALA A 67 -5.96 -25.42 34.53
C ALA A 67 -4.57 -26.03 34.22
N ALA A 68 -4.52 -27.35 34.04
CA ALA A 68 -3.31 -28.17 33.90
C ALA A 68 -2.37 -27.83 32.71
N ASN A 69 -2.66 -26.78 31.92
CA ASN A 69 -1.70 -26.25 30.95
C ASN A 69 -1.96 -24.75 30.68
N PRO A 70 -1.58 -23.84 31.59
CA PRO A 70 -1.73 -22.43 31.37
C PRO A 70 -0.60 -21.96 30.44
N ILE A 71 -0.96 -21.28 29.35
CA ILE A 71 0.00 -20.50 28.56
C ILE A 71 0.81 -19.64 29.54
N SER A 72 2.13 -19.84 29.59
CA SER A 72 2.95 -19.16 30.57
C SER A 72 3.13 -17.68 30.19
N PRO A 73 3.39 -16.79 31.16
CA PRO A 73 3.80 -15.41 30.86
C PRO A 73 5.02 -15.34 29.91
N ASN A 74 5.91 -16.33 29.96
CA ASN A 74 7.06 -16.42 29.08
C ASN A 74 6.67 -16.71 27.62
N ASP A 75 5.69 -17.59 27.40
CA ASP A 75 5.17 -17.92 26.05
C ASP A 75 4.50 -16.70 25.41
N LEU A 76 3.73 -15.94 26.21
CA LEU A 76 3.10 -14.70 25.77
C LEU A 76 4.14 -13.63 25.45
N ASN A 77 5.16 -13.46 26.29
CA ASN A 77 6.26 -12.54 26.00
C ASN A 77 7.03 -12.93 24.74
N ALA A 78 7.29 -14.23 24.53
CA ALA A 78 7.94 -14.71 23.31
C ALA A 78 7.09 -14.38 22.06
N LEU A 79 5.77 -14.60 22.14
CA LEU A 79 4.84 -14.24 21.06
C LEU A 79 4.85 -12.73 20.76
N PHE A 80 4.77 -11.88 21.80
CA PHE A 80 4.85 -10.43 21.62
C PHE A 80 6.18 -9.98 21.02
N ASN A 81 7.29 -10.60 21.39
CA ASN A 81 8.61 -10.29 20.83
C ASN A 81 8.68 -10.62 19.33
N VAL A 82 8.11 -11.75 18.90
CA VAL A 82 8.01 -12.12 17.48
C VAL A 82 7.15 -11.12 16.71
N LEU A 83 5.96 -10.81 17.24
CA LEU A 83 5.04 -9.84 16.60
C LEU A 83 5.67 -8.45 16.47
N ASN A 84 6.33 -7.95 17.52
CA ASN A 84 7.02 -6.66 17.50
C ASN A 84 8.20 -6.64 16.52
N SER A 85 8.95 -7.74 16.42
CA SER A 85 10.07 -7.85 15.47
C SER A 85 9.56 -7.82 14.03
N GLU A 86 8.48 -8.54 13.75
CA GLU A 86 7.86 -8.54 12.42
C GLU A 86 7.24 -7.18 12.08
N PHE A 87 6.57 -6.52 13.04
CA PHE A 87 6.03 -5.18 12.87
C PHE A 87 7.12 -4.19 12.45
N LYS A 88 8.22 -4.13 13.22
CA LYS A 88 9.38 -3.26 12.92
C LYS A 88 10.02 -3.59 11.57
N ARG A 89 10.01 -4.86 11.15
CA ARG A 89 10.54 -5.28 9.84
C ARG A 89 9.65 -4.76 8.71
N ARG A 90 8.34 -4.98 8.79
CA ARG A 90 7.37 -4.55 7.78
C ARG A 90 7.30 -3.04 7.66
N LEU A 91 7.32 -2.32 8.78
CA LEU A 91 7.35 -0.86 8.81
C LEU A 91 8.54 -0.30 8.04
N ARG A 92 9.76 -0.78 8.32
CA ARG A 92 10.98 -0.35 7.60
C ARG A 92 10.91 -0.60 6.10
N ILE A 93 10.33 -1.72 5.67
CA ILE A 93 10.17 -2.04 4.25
C ILE A 93 9.18 -1.07 3.60
N ALA A 94 8.06 -0.78 4.28
CA ALA A 94 7.06 0.17 3.79
C ALA A 94 7.64 1.59 3.68
N GLU A 95 8.33 2.07 4.71
CA GLU A 95 9.01 3.37 4.72
C GLU A 95 10.03 3.50 3.59
N ALA A 96 10.86 2.47 3.37
CA ALA A 96 11.81 2.45 2.27
C ALA A 96 11.12 2.47 0.90
N ALA A 97 10.00 1.76 0.75
CA ALA A 97 9.24 1.75 -0.49
C ALA A 97 8.58 3.11 -0.76
N VAL A 98 8.05 3.78 0.27
CA VAL A 98 7.50 5.15 0.17
C VAL A 98 8.59 6.16 -0.17
N ALA A 99 9.76 6.07 0.48
CA ALA A 99 10.89 6.96 0.20
C ALA A 99 11.42 6.81 -1.25
N ALA A 100 11.30 5.61 -1.82
CA ALA A 100 11.67 5.32 -3.20
C ALA A 100 10.62 5.77 -4.23
N MET A 101 9.42 6.19 -3.81
CA MET A 101 8.41 6.71 -4.74
C MET A 101 8.83 8.10 -5.25
N PRO A 102 8.77 8.34 -6.57
CA PRO A 102 9.03 9.66 -7.11
C PRO A 102 8.03 10.66 -6.53
N LYS A 103 8.51 11.80 -6.03
CA LYS A 103 7.64 12.92 -5.63
C LYS A 103 6.79 13.32 -6.84
N ALA A 104 5.48 13.47 -6.64
CA ALA A 104 4.61 13.96 -7.68
C ALA A 104 5.18 15.25 -8.26
N PRO A 105 5.18 15.44 -9.60
CA PRO A 105 5.63 16.68 -10.20
C PRO A 105 4.75 17.80 -9.63
N THR A 106 5.36 18.69 -8.83
CA THR A 106 4.73 19.94 -8.44
C THR A 106 4.61 20.76 -9.72
N THR A 107 3.42 20.77 -10.33
CA THR A 107 3.14 21.69 -11.43
C THR A 107 3.41 23.10 -10.93
N PRO A 108 4.34 23.85 -11.55
CA PRO A 108 4.49 25.27 -11.23
C PRO A 108 3.15 25.93 -11.53
N LYS A 109 2.61 26.64 -10.53
CA LYS A 109 1.42 27.48 -10.72
C LYS A 109 1.81 28.53 -11.76
N ALA A 110 1.28 28.41 -12.98
CA ALA A 110 1.47 29.41 -14.02
C ALA A 110 0.99 30.77 -13.45
N SER A 111 1.92 31.72 -13.38
CA SER A 111 1.65 33.11 -12.98
C SER A 111 1.39 33.95 -14.22
#